data_AF-A0AAT9P7E4-F1
#
_entry.id   AF-A0AAT9P7E4-F1
#
_cell.length_a   1.000
_cell.length_b   1.000
_cell.length_c   1.000
_cell.angle_alpha   90.00
_cell.angle_beta   90.00
_cell.angle_gamma   90.00
#
_symmetry.space_group_name_H-M   'P 1'
#
loop_
_entity.id
_entity.type
_entity.pdbx_description
1 polymer ?
#
loop_
_entity_poly.entity_id
_entity_poly.type
_entity_poly.pdbx_seq_one_letter_code
_entity_poly.pdbx_strand_id
1 'polypeptide(L)' 'MNLDQCLVVAVSDEELKVRVYSPLLKKEIIVSTTKEYYELINESEEQIFVTVDLSENKIVED' A
#
# COMPACT_ATOMS: atom_id res chain seq x y z
N MET A 1 0.62 -5.27 -16.24
CA MET A 1 0.45 -4.47 -15.02
C MET A 1 -0.95 -4.77 -14.51
N ASN A 2 -1.06 -5.37 -13.34
CA ASN A 2 -2.34 -5.65 -12.69
C ASN A 2 -2.48 -4.70 -11.52
N LEU A 3 -2.96 -3.50 -11.82
CA LEU A 3 -3.01 -2.39 -10.88
C LEU A 3 -4.32 -2.44 -10.09
N ASP A 4 -4.20 -2.25 -8.78
CA ASP A 4 -5.34 -2.12 -7.88
C ASP A 4 -5.18 -0.90 -6.99
N GLN A 5 -6.27 -0.16 -6.79
CA GLN A 5 -6.29 0.95 -5.87
C GLN A 5 -6.68 0.41 -4.48
N CYS A 6 -5.67 0.24 -3.64
CA CYS A 6 -5.83 -0.38 -2.33
C CYS A 6 -5.92 0.70 -1.24
N LEU A 7 -6.76 0.45 -0.24
CA LEU A 7 -6.83 1.30 0.95
C LEU A 7 -5.74 0.88 1.94
N VAL A 8 -4.98 1.83 2.49
CA VAL A 8 -4.00 1.53 3.54
C VAL A 8 -4.72 1.24 4.86
N VAL A 9 -4.41 0.08 5.47
CA VAL A 9 -5.04 -0.40 6.71
C VAL A 9 -4.07 -0.34 7.89
N ALA A 10 -2.80 -0.67 7.65
CA ALA A 10 -1.76 -0.62 8.68
C ALA A 10 -0.37 -0.47 8.06
N VAL A 11 0.56 0.13 8.79
CA VAL A 11 1.97 0.20 8.43
C VAL A 11 2.80 -0.70 9.36
N SER A 12 3.91 -1.23 8.84
CA SER A 12 4.83 -2.05 9.61
C SER A 12 6.25 -1.51 9.44
N ASP A 13 6.78 -0.94 10.54
CA ASP A 13 8.09 -0.24 10.59
C ASP A 13 9.30 -1.14 10.31
N GLU A 14 9.18 -2.47 10.50
CA GLU A 14 10.35 -3.35 10.42
C GLU A 14 10.95 -3.49 9.02
N GLU A 15 10.19 -3.24 7.93
CA GLU A 15 10.67 -3.45 6.55
C GLU A 15 10.06 -2.52 5.48
N LEU A 16 9.57 -1.31 5.81
CA LEU A 16 8.85 -0.43 4.85
C LEU A 16 7.71 -1.20 4.14
N LYS A 17 6.97 -2.00 4.91
CA LYS A 17 5.84 -2.79 4.42
C LYS A 17 4.55 -2.15 4.88
N VAL A 18 3.59 -2.10 3.97
CA VAL A 18 2.26 -1.55 4.22
C VAL A 18 1.24 -2.65 4.00
N ARG A 19 0.31 -2.79 4.95
CA ARG A 19 -0.87 -3.62 4.78
C ARG A 19 -1.96 -2.78 4.14
N VAL A 20 -2.43 -3.25 2.99
CA VAL A 20 -3.45 -2.59 2.21
C VAL A 20 -4.60 -3.55 1.92
N TYR A 21 -5.82 -3.04 1.84
CA TYR A 21 -6.98 -3.80 1.42
C TYR A 21 -7.15 -3.69 -0.09
N SER A 22 -7.03 -4.82 -0.79
CA SER A 22 -7.25 -4.92 -2.22
C SER A 22 -8.74 -5.18 -2.50
N PRO A 23 -9.49 -4.24 -3.10
CA PRO A 23 -10.89 -4.46 -3.48
C PRO A 23 -11.02 -5.51 -4.59
N LEU A 24 -10.03 -5.66 -5.48
CA LEU A 24 -10.05 -6.70 -6.52
C LEU A 24 -9.93 -8.10 -5.91
N LEU A 25 -9.00 -8.29 -4.96
CA LEU A 25 -8.78 -9.58 -4.30
C LEU A 25 -9.72 -9.81 -3.10
N LYS A 26 -10.46 -8.78 -2.68
CA LYS A 26 -11.35 -8.76 -1.51
C LYS A 26 -10.64 -9.21 -0.21
N LYS A 27 -9.36 -8.90 -0.08
CA LYS A 27 -8.52 -9.30 1.06
C LYS A 27 -7.44 -8.27 1.34
N GLU A 28 -6.92 -8.31 2.56
CA GLU A 28 -5.73 -7.56 2.93
C GLU A 28 -4.47 -8.24 2.36
N ILE A 29 -3.56 -7.45 1.81
CA ILE A 29 -2.27 -7.88 1.29
C ILE A 29 -1.17 -7.00 1.89
N ILE A 30 0.03 -7.56 1.99
CA ILE A 30 1.21 -6.82 2.44
C ILE A 30 2.01 -6.47 1.19
N VAL A 31 2.27 -5.19 1.02
CA VAL A 31 3.00 -4.66 -0.13
C VAL A 31 4.23 -3.91 0.36
N SER A 32 5.27 -3.98 -0.46
CA SER A 32 6.48 -3.20 -0.23
C SER A 32 6.26 -1.77 -0.71
N THR A 33 6.69 -0.79 0.09
CA THR A 33 6.64 0.63 -0.28
C THR A 33 8.01 1.28 -0.26
N THR A 34 8.12 2.45 -0.86
CA THR A 34 9.28 3.34 -0.69
C THR A 34 9.19 4.09 0.64
N LYS A 35 10.33 4.56 1.13
CA LYS A 35 10.40 5.32 2.38
C LYS A 35 9.55 6.60 2.31
N GLU A 36 9.53 7.26 1.16
CA GLU A 36 8.73 8.48 0.95
C GLU A 36 7.22 8.24 1.13
N TYR A 37 6.69 7.16 0.55
CA TYR A 37 5.29 6.78 0.75
C TYR A 37 5.02 6.31 2.17
N TYR A 38 5.98 5.62 2.79
CA TYR A 38 5.85 5.21 4.18
C TYR A 38 5.70 6.41 5.11
N GLU A 39 6.51 7.45 4.94
CA GLU A 39 6.45 8.70 5.71
C GLU A 39 5.13 9.43 5.45
N LEU A 40 4.72 9.59 4.19
CA LEU A 40 3.41 10.17 3.83
C LEU A 40 2.24 9.42 4.50
N ILE A 41 2.30 8.09 4.51
CA ILE A 41 1.26 7.27 5.11
C ILE A 41 1.20 7.44 6.63
N ASN A 42 2.37 7.53 7.26
CA ASN A 42 2.47 7.65 8.70
C ASN A 42 2.12 9.06 9.21
N GLU A 43 2.32 10.10 8.40
CA GLU A 43 2.00 11.49 8.74
C GLU A 43 0.53 11.86 8.53
N SER A 44 -0.20 11.14 7.68
CA SER A 44 -1.61 11.41 7.41
C SER A 44 -2.54 10.68 8.39
N GLU A 45 -3.35 11.45 9.13
CA GLU A 45 -4.44 10.90 9.98
C GLU A 45 -5.69 10.47 9.16
N GLU A 46 -5.61 10.56 7.83
CA GLU A 46 -6.69 10.30 6.89
C GLU A 46 -6.57 8.92 6.21
N GLN A 47 -7.65 8.45 5.59
CA GLN A 47 -7.65 7.22 4.80
C GLN A 47 -6.89 7.43 3.47
N ILE A 48 -5.77 6.72 3.31
CA ILE A 48 -4.92 6.85 2.12
C ILE A 48 -5.18 5.71 1.16
N PHE A 49 -5.34 6.06 -0.12
CA PHE A 49 -5.45 5.12 -1.22
C PHE A 49 -4.13 5.09 -1.98
N VAL A 50 -3.62 3.90 -2.23
CA VAL A 50 -2.37 3.67 -2.96
C VAL A 50 -2.60 2.74 -4.13
N THR A 51 -1.94 3.02 -5.26
CA THR A 51 -1.95 2.14 -6.42
C THR A 51 -0.91 1.06 -6.24
N VAL A 52 -1.33 -0.20 -6.33
CA VAL A 52 -0.48 -1.38 -6.13
C VAL A 52 -0.45 -2.20 -7.39
N ASP A 53 0.73 -2.58 -7.87
CA ASP A 53 0.83 -3.67 -8.84
C ASP A 53 0.76 -5.00 -8.08
N LEU A 54 -0.37 -5.70 -8.21
CA LEU A 54 -0.63 -7.00 -7.58
C LEU A 54 0.29 -8.12 -8.10
N SER A 55 0.89 -7.94 -9.27
CA SER A 55 1.85 -8.91 -9.85
C SER A 55 3.19 -8.83 -9.11
N GLU A 56 3.58 -7.63 -8.71
CA GLU A 56 4.85 -7.36 -8.00
C GLU A 56 4.67 -7.15 -6.49
N ASN A 57 3.42 -7.05 -6.00
CA ASN A 57 3.06 -6.70 -4.62
C ASN A 57 3.80 -5.45 -4.13
N LYS A 58 3.80 -4.41 -4.96
CA LYS A 58 4.53 -3.17 -4.74
C LYS A 58 3.62 -1.97 -5.01
N ILE A 59 3.77 -0.92 -4.21
CA ILE A 59 3.16 0.39 -4.50
C ILE A 59 3.87 1.00 -5.71
N VAL A 60 3.09 1.39 -6.72
CA VAL A 60 3.57 2.08 -7.92
C VAL A 60 3.05 3.51 -7.92
N GLU A 61 3.95 4.46 -8.14
CA GLU A 61 3.60 5.84 -8.44
C GLU A 61 3.13 5.92 -9.88
N ASP A 62 2.01 6.60 -10.11
CA ASP A 62 1.55 6.99 -11.43
C ASP A 62 2.33 8.23 -11.91
#